data_AF-A0A0H3HGI6-F1
#
_entry.id   AF-A0A0H3HGI6-F1
#
_cell.length_a   1.000
_cell.length_b   1.000
_cell.length_c   1.000
_cell.angle_alpha   90.00
_cell.angle_beta   90.00
_cell.angle_gamma   90.00
#
_symmetry.space_group_name_H-M   'P 1'
#
loop_
_entity.id
_entity.type
_entity.pdbx_description
1 polymer ?
#
loop_
_entity_poly.entity_id
_entity_poly.type
_entity_poly.pdbx_seq_one_letter_code
_entity_poly.pdbx_strand_id
1 'polypeptide(L)'
;MKQAPSAFNSQSSRLLILLGEQHARLWELTREQLRKIVPAESFSGTSDKIDGFAAAAGSILFFEDQDVVKSLQEQFAAYADNFPVWSEHSTGIAQYAVWLALAEKGIGANLQHYNPLIDEDIRTEWNVPPSWKLRAHMNFGAILSPASEKAFMSDEKRFIVAKQS
;
A
#
# COMPACT_ATOMS: atom_id res chain seq x y z
N MET A 1 -10.42 -6.92 2.16
CA MET A 1 -10.28 -6.73 0.70
C MET A 1 -11.52 -7.15 -0.09
N LYS A 2 -11.98 -8.40 -0.04
CA LYS A 2 -13.11 -8.87 -0.88
C LYS A 2 -14.41 -8.03 -0.81
N GLN A 3 -14.66 -7.38 0.32
CA GLN A 3 -15.83 -6.53 0.54
C GLN A 3 -15.61 -5.06 0.13
N ALA A 4 -14.38 -4.67 -0.23
CA ALA A 4 -14.08 -3.34 -0.71
C ALA A 4 -14.64 -3.19 -2.14
N PRO A 5 -15.44 -2.15 -2.42
CA PRO A 5 -15.92 -1.92 -3.78
C PRO A 5 -14.79 -1.51 -4.71
N SER A 6 -14.95 -1.82 -6.00
CA SER A 6 -14.13 -1.29 -7.08
C SER A 6 -15.03 -0.87 -8.24
N ALA A 7 -14.55 0.06 -9.08
CA ALA A 7 -15.33 0.50 -10.25
C ALA A 7 -15.69 -0.70 -11.14
N PHE A 8 -16.94 -0.78 -11.57
CA PHE A 8 -17.47 -1.87 -12.40
C PHE A 8 -17.28 -3.28 -11.79
N ASN A 9 -17.07 -3.39 -10.46
CA ASN A 9 -16.68 -4.65 -9.80
C ASN A 9 -15.43 -5.30 -10.45
N SER A 10 -14.54 -4.48 -11.00
CA SER A 10 -13.31 -4.87 -11.69
C SER A 10 -12.39 -5.77 -10.86
N GLN A 11 -12.42 -5.60 -9.53
CA GLN A 11 -11.55 -6.27 -8.58
C GLN A 11 -10.09 -6.24 -9.02
N SER A 12 -9.57 -5.08 -9.46
CA SER A 12 -8.19 -4.94 -9.95
C SER A 12 -7.13 -5.04 -8.85
N SER A 13 -7.51 -4.86 -7.57
CA SER A 13 -6.58 -4.99 -6.44
C SER A 13 -6.06 -6.41 -6.27
N ARG A 14 -4.78 -6.52 -5.93
CA ARG A 14 -4.07 -7.77 -5.66
C ARG A 14 -3.21 -7.62 -4.41
N LEU A 15 -2.98 -8.72 -3.71
CA LEU A 15 -2.18 -8.74 -2.49
C LEU A 15 -1.11 -9.83 -2.54
N LEU A 16 0.07 -9.51 -2.04
CA LEU A 16 1.06 -10.48 -1.59
C LEU A 16 1.25 -10.31 -0.09
N ILE A 17 1.05 -11.39 0.67
CA ILE A 17 1.17 -11.38 2.14
C ILE A 17 2.45 -12.12 2.52
N LEU A 18 3.38 -11.41 3.15
CA LEU A 18 4.68 -11.92 3.54
C LEU A 18 4.74 -12.06 5.06
N LEU A 19 5.13 -13.25 5.52
CA LEU A 19 5.22 -13.63 6.94
C LEU A 19 6.61 -14.20 7.23
N GLY A 20 7.04 -14.13 8.48
CA GLY A 20 8.30 -14.75 8.93
C GLY A 20 9.50 -14.30 8.09
N GLU A 21 10.27 -15.26 7.58
CA GLU A 21 11.46 -14.99 6.77
C GLU A 21 11.17 -14.20 5.49
N GLN A 22 9.97 -14.35 4.92
CA GLN A 22 9.59 -13.61 3.71
C GLN A 22 9.37 -12.11 4.00
N HIS A 23 8.86 -11.80 5.19
CA HIS A 23 8.76 -10.41 5.66
C HIS A 23 10.16 -9.81 5.91
N ALA A 24 11.05 -10.57 6.54
CA ALA A 24 12.44 -10.15 6.74
C ALA A 24 13.15 -9.91 5.39
N ARG A 25 12.93 -10.79 4.40
CA ARG A 25 13.51 -10.68 3.07
C ARG A 25 13.11 -9.40 2.34
N LEU A 26 11.83 -9.00 2.41
CA LEU A 26 11.36 -7.72 1.86
C LEU A 26 12.16 -6.53 2.39
N TRP A 27 12.34 -6.49 3.71
CA TRP A 27 13.00 -5.36 4.35
C TRP A 27 14.50 -5.36 4.12
N GLU A 28 15.13 -6.53 3.95
CA GLU A 28 16.52 -6.59 3.52
C GLU A 28 16.71 -6.14 2.08
N LEU A 29 15.88 -6.59 1.13
CA LEU A 29 15.89 -6.09 -0.25
C LEU A 29 15.73 -4.56 -0.30
N THR A 30 14.81 -4.04 0.52
CA THR A 30 14.60 -2.59 0.63
C THR A 30 15.84 -1.88 1.17
N ARG A 31 16.49 -2.43 2.20
CA ARG A 31 17.73 -1.91 2.78
C ARG A 31 18.86 -1.89 1.74
N GLU A 32 19.01 -2.96 0.97
CA GLU A 32 20.01 -3.10 -0.08
C GLU A 32 19.83 -2.04 -1.18
N GLN A 33 18.59 -1.79 -1.64
CA GLN A 33 18.33 -0.73 -2.61
C GLN A 33 18.59 0.67 -2.05
N LEU A 34 18.17 0.94 -0.82
CA LEU A 34 18.41 2.24 -0.17
C LEU A 34 19.90 2.52 0.01
N ARG A 35 20.71 1.50 0.32
CA ARG A 35 22.17 1.65 0.49
C ARG A 35 22.86 2.14 -0.79
N LYS A 36 22.26 1.91 -1.97
CA LYS A 36 22.81 2.37 -3.26
C LYS A 36 22.58 3.87 -3.49
N ILE A 37 21.59 4.48 -2.82
CA ILE A 37 21.16 5.85 -3.08
C ILE A 37 21.30 6.80 -1.88
N VAL A 38 21.42 6.27 -0.66
CA VAL A 38 21.63 7.05 0.56
C VAL A 38 23.13 7.10 0.89
N PRO A 39 23.72 8.28 1.12
CA PRO A 39 25.12 8.41 1.54
C PRO A 39 25.42 7.62 2.82
N ALA A 40 26.60 7.00 2.87
CA ALA A 40 26.98 6.08 3.95
C ALA A 40 26.92 6.73 5.34
N GLU A 41 27.34 7.99 5.44
CA GLU A 41 27.32 8.80 6.65
C GLU A 41 25.90 9.09 7.19
N SER A 42 24.88 8.96 6.34
CA SER A 42 23.46 9.18 6.68
C SER A 42 22.66 7.89 6.71
N PHE A 43 23.29 6.73 6.49
CA PHE A 43 22.59 5.46 6.31
C PHE A 43 22.06 4.86 7.63
N SER A 44 22.68 5.18 8.78
CA SER A 44 22.28 4.61 10.07
C SER A 44 20.80 4.82 10.39
N GLY A 45 20.30 6.06 10.30
CA GLY A 45 18.88 6.34 10.56
C GLY A 45 17.93 5.68 9.56
N THR A 46 18.38 5.46 8.31
CA THR A 46 17.62 4.68 7.33
C THR A 46 17.55 3.21 7.73
N SER A 47 18.69 2.64 8.14
CA SER A 47 18.78 1.27 8.65
C SER A 47 17.86 1.04 9.85
N ASP A 48 17.90 1.94 10.83
CA ASP A 48 17.06 1.86 12.04
C ASP A 48 15.57 1.91 11.70
N LYS A 49 15.19 2.72 10.70
CA LYS A 49 13.80 2.78 10.22
C LYS A 49 13.37 1.45 9.61
N ILE A 50 14.23 0.83 8.80
CA ILE A 50 13.97 -0.49 8.21
C ILE A 50 13.90 -1.57 9.29
N ASP A 51 14.75 -1.51 10.31
CA ASP A 51 14.70 -2.44 11.45
C ASP A 51 13.36 -2.35 12.18
N GLY A 52 12.82 -1.14 12.36
CA GLY A 52 11.48 -0.94 12.92
C GLY A 52 10.36 -1.54 12.08
N PHE A 53 10.51 -1.60 10.76
CA PHE A 53 9.54 -2.27 9.89
C PHE A 53 9.70 -3.79 9.90
N ALA A 54 10.94 -4.30 9.88
CA ALA A 54 11.26 -5.72 9.92
C ALA A 54 10.92 -6.40 11.26
N ALA A 55 10.77 -5.62 12.32
CA ALA A 55 10.32 -6.09 13.63
C ALA A 55 8.79 -6.34 13.70
N ALA A 56 8.04 -6.01 12.64
CA ALA A 56 6.61 -6.33 12.57
C ALA A 56 6.37 -7.83 12.38
N ALA A 57 5.11 -8.27 12.52
CA ALA A 57 4.76 -9.69 12.33
C ALA A 57 4.73 -10.10 10.85
N GLY A 58 4.49 -9.14 9.95
CA GLY A 58 4.44 -9.38 8.52
C GLY A 58 4.17 -8.11 7.70
N SER A 59 4.16 -8.28 6.38
CA SER A 59 3.85 -7.23 5.41
C SER A 59 2.73 -7.66 4.46
N ILE A 60 1.88 -6.72 4.07
CA ILE A 60 0.90 -6.86 3.01
C ILE A 60 1.28 -5.88 1.89
N LEU A 61 1.63 -6.41 0.72
CA LEU A 61 1.94 -5.60 -0.46
C LEU A 61 0.69 -5.47 -1.32
N PHE A 62 0.33 -4.23 -1.66
CA PHE A 62 -0.86 -3.91 -2.44
C PHE A 62 -0.47 -3.58 -3.87
N PHE A 63 -1.11 -4.25 -4.83
CA PHE A 63 -0.92 -4.01 -6.25
C PHE A 63 -2.24 -3.74 -6.95
N GLU A 64 -2.16 -3.13 -8.12
CA GLU A 64 -3.26 -3.03 -9.07
C GLU A 64 -2.89 -3.73 -10.37
N ASP A 65 -3.75 -4.66 -10.81
CA ASP A 65 -3.57 -5.45 -12.02
C ASP A 65 -3.87 -4.60 -13.27
N GLN A 66 -2.81 -4.22 -13.97
CA GLN A 66 -2.88 -3.34 -15.13
C GLN A 66 -3.53 -4.01 -16.34
N ASP A 67 -3.59 -5.35 -16.42
CA ASP A 67 -4.26 -6.03 -17.52
C ASP A 67 -5.78 -5.87 -17.39
N VAL A 68 -6.30 -5.94 -16.16
CA VAL A 68 -7.72 -5.64 -15.87
C VAL A 68 -8.05 -4.20 -16.22
N VAL A 69 -7.19 -3.25 -15.81
CA VAL A 69 -7.38 -1.82 -16.11
C VAL A 69 -7.41 -1.58 -17.63
N LYS A 70 -6.41 -2.09 -18.37
CA LYS A 70 -6.35 -1.95 -19.83
C LYS A 70 -7.55 -2.58 -20.52
N SER A 71 -7.97 -3.76 -20.10
CA SER A 71 -9.14 -4.43 -20.67
C SER A 71 -10.42 -3.60 -20.50
N LEU A 72 -10.58 -2.92 -19.36
CA LEU A 72 -11.71 -2.01 -19.16
C LEU A 72 -11.61 -0.74 -20.02
N GLN A 73 -10.40 -0.20 -20.23
CA GLN A 73 -10.19 0.91 -21.14
C GLN A 73 -10.60 0.54 -22.58
N GLU A 74 -10.28 -0.68 -23.03
CA GLU A 74 -10.63 -1.20 -24.35
C GLU A 74 -12.14 -1.47 -24.48
N GLN A 75 -12.75 -2.10 -23.47
CA GLN A 75 -14.19 -2.43 -23.48
C GLN A 75 -15.07 -1.18 -23.39
N PHE A 76 -14.63 -0.15 -22.66
CA PHE A 76 -15.40 1.06 -22.38
C PHE A 76 -14.60 2.31 -22.73
N ALA A 77 -14.27 2.46 -24.01
CA ALA A 77 -13.41 3.55 -24.53
C ALA A 77 -13.86 4.96 -24.10
N ALA A 78 -15.17 5.21 -23.97
CA ALA A 78 -15.71 6.49 -23.51
C ALA A 78 -15.27 6.87 -22.08
N TYR A 79 -14.85 5.88 -21.27
CA TYR A 79 -14.36 6.06 -19.91
C TYR A 79 -12.88 5.68 -19.75
N ALA A 80 -12.14 5.45 -20.85
CA ALA A 80 -10.77 4.93 -20.81
C ALA A 80 -9.85 5.71 -19.86
N ASP A 81 -9.93 7.04 -19.85
CA ASP A 81 -9.08 7.87 -18.99
C ASP A 81 -9.43 7.76 -17.50
N ASN A 82 -10.62 7.26 -17.16
CA ASN A 82 -11.07 7.13 -15.77
C ASN A 82 -10.60 5.83 -15.10
N PHE A 83 -10.41 4.74 -15.85
CA PHE A 83 -10.07 3.44 -15.24
C PHE A 83 -8.74 3.44 -14.47
N PRO A 84 -7.66 4.10 -14.93
CA PRO A 84 -6.46 4.26 -14.11
C PRO A 84 -6.73 5.00 -12.79
N VAL A 85 -7.54 6.05 -12.81
CA VAL A 85 -7.91 6.82 -11.61
C VAL A 85 -8.76 5.96 -10.65
N TRP A 86 -9.75 5.25 -11.18
CA TRP A 86 -10.60 4.37 -10.38
C TRP A 86 -9.86 3.15 -9.81
N SER A 87 -8.80 2.70 -10.49
CA SER A 87 -7.86 1.71 -9.95
C SER A 87 -7.11 2.25 -8.72
N GLU A 88 -6.66 3.51 -8.76
CA GLU A 88 -6.06 4.16 -7.57
C GLU A 88 -7.07 4.37 -6.43
N HIS A 89 -8.34 4.66 -6.74
CA HIS A 89 -9.39 4.66 -5.71
C HIS A 89 -9.56 3.27 -5.09
N SER A 90 -9.58 2.23 -5.93
CA SER A 90 -9.79 0.84 -5.50
C SER A 90 -8.66 0.37 -4.57
N THR A 91 -7.39 0.66 -4.89
CA THR A 91 -6.27 0.32 -4.00
C THR A 91 -6.35 1.07 -2.67
N GLY A 92 -6.74 2.36 -2.66
CA GLY A 92 -6.92 3.13 -1.43
C GLY A 92 -8.02 2.55 -0.53
N ILE A 93 -9.16 2.17 -1.12
CA ILE A 93 -10.26 1.51 -0.40
C ILE A 93 -9.81 0.14 0.14
N ALA A 94 -9.09 -0.65 -0.65
CA ALA A 94 -8.58 -1.95 -0.24
C ALA A 94 -7.60 -1.83 0.94
N GLN A 95 -6.66 -0.88 0.88
CA GLN A 95 -5.71 -0.58 1.94
C GLN A 95 -6.43 -0.16 3.23
N TYR A 96 -7.39 0.77 3.13
CA TYR A 96 -8.14 1.24 4.29
C TYR A 96 -9.01 0.14 4.91
N ALA A 97 -9.66 -0.69 4.09
CA ALA A 97 -10.47 -1.82 4.56
C ALA A 97 -9.63 -2.87 5.30
N VAL A 98 -8.41 -3.15 4.82
CA VAL A 98 -7.47 -4.05 5.52
C VAL A 98 -6.99 -3.41 6.83
N TRP A 99 -6.65 -2.12 6.81
CA TRP A 99 -6.26 -1.39 8.03
C TRP A 99 -7.34 -1.49 9.10
N LEU A 100 -8.60 -1.15 8.77
CA LEU A 100 -9.70 -1.21 9.72
C LEU A 100 -9.92 -2.61 10.29
N ALA A 101 -9.84 -3.65 9.45
CA ALA A 101 -9.99 -5.03 9.91
C ALA A 101 -8.87 -5.45 10.89
N LEU A 102 -7.62 -5.02 10.65
CA LEU A 102 -6.51 -5.24 11.57
C LEU A 102 -6.73 -4.48 12.88
N ALA A 103 -7.12 -3.21 12.80
CA ALA A 103 -7.36 -2.35 13.96
C ALA A 103 -8.51 -2.87 14.85
N GLU A 104 -9.58 -3.40 14.27
CA GLU A 104 -10.69 -4.04 15.00
C GLU A 104 -10.22 -5.25 15.82
N LYS A 105 -9.13 -5.89 15.39
CA LYS A 105 -8.49 -7.01 16.12
C LYS A 105 -7.35 -6.56 17.04
N GLY A 106 -7.16 -5.25 17.24
CA GLY A 106 -6.08 -4.72 18.06
C GLY A 106 -4.69 -4.93 17.45
N ILE A 107 -4.60 -5.12 16.13
CA ILE A 107 -3.34 -5.29 15.41
C ILE A 107 -2.90 -3.91 14.89
N GLY A 108 -1.69 -3.51 15.24
CA GLY A 108 -1.08 -2.27 14.76
C GLY A 108 -0.65 -2.40 13.30
N ALA A 109 -0.69 -1.29 12.57
CA ALA A 109 -0.21 -1.24 11.20
C ALA A 109 0.39 0.13 10.85
N ASN A 110 1.26 0.15 9.85
CA ASN A 110 1.72 1.37 9.17
C ASN A 110 1.81 1.13 7.66
N LEU A 111 1.66 2.18 6.86
CA LEU A 111 1.63 2.11 5.39
C LEU A 111 2.85 2.84 4.81
N GLN A 112 3.64 2.13 4.01
CA GLN A 112 4.89 2.59 3.41
C GLN A 112 4.82 2.56 1.88
N HIS A 113 5.67 3.36 1.24
CA HIS A 113 5.72 3.52 -0.22
C HIS A 113 7.19 3.51 -0.68
N TYR A 114 7.77 2.31 -0.76
CA TYR A 114 9.12 2.12 -1.34
C TYR A 114 9.05 1.80 -2.83
N ASN A 115 7.86 1.67 -3.41
CA ASN A 115 7.67 1.65 -4.85
C ASN A 115 8.04 3.01 -5.49
N PRO A 116 8.66 3.06 -6.68
CA PRO A 116 9.00 1.92 -7.53
C PRO A 116 10.39 1.30 -7.24
N LEU A 117 11.10 1.76 -6.20
CA LEU A 117 12.52 1.39 -5.94
C LEU A 117 12.74 -0.13 -5.85
N ILE A 118 11.79 -0.85 -5.25
CA ILE A 118 11.88 -2.29 -4.98
C ILE A 118 10.96 -3.14 -5.87
N ASP A 119 10.32 -2.54 -6.89
CA ASP A 119 9.31 -3.23 -7.72
C ASP A 119 9.90 -4.44 -8.46
N GLU A 120 11.10 -4.32 -9.03
CA GLU A 120 11.76 -5.40 -9.77
C GLU A 120 12.26 -6.51 -8.84
N ASP A 121 12.78 -6.14 -7.67
CA ASP A 121 13.22 -7.11 -6.66
C ASP A 121 12.02 -7.95 -6.20
N ILE A 122 10.89 -7.31 -5.93
CA ILE A 122 9.65 -8.00 -5.55
C ILE A 122 9.14 -8.91 -6.68
N ARG A 123 9.18 -8.42 -7.91
CA ARG A 123 8.77 -9.18 -9.09
C ARG A 123 9.58 -10.47 -9.22
N THR A 124 10.90 -10.35 -9.12
CA THR A 124 11.82 -11.48 -9.27
C THR A 124 11.74 -12.45 -8.09
N GLU A 125 11.79 -11.94 -6.86
CA GLU A 125 11.84 -12.78 -5.65
C GLU A 125 10.57 -13.61 -5.47
N TRP A 126 9.39 -13.03 -5.74
CA TRP A 126 8.09 -13.70 -5.49
C TRP A 126 7.32 -14.06 -6.75
N ASN A 127 7.94 -13.98 -7.93
CA ASN A 127 7.32 -14.28 -9.22
C ASN A 127 5.98 -13.52 -9.43
N VAL A 128 5.93 -12.26 -8.99
CA VAL A 128 4.74 -11.43 -9.14
C VAL A 128 4.52 -11.12 -10.63
N PRO A 129 3.30 -11.23 -11.18
CA PRO A 129 3.06 -10.93 -12.59
C PRO A 129 3.52 -9.50 -12.97
N PRO A 130 4.07 -9.30 -14.18
CA PRO A 130 4.53 -7.97 -14.61
C PRO A 130 3.39 -6.94 -14.71
N SER A 131 2.15 -7.39 -14.87
CA SER A 131 0.97 -6.52 -14.87
C SER A 131 0.57 -6.03 -13.48
N TRP A 132 1.08 -6.60 -12.40
CA TRP A 132 0.76 -6.14 -11.04
C TRP A 132 1.65 -4.95 -10.68
N LYS A 133 1.05 -3.76 -10.72
CA LYS A 133 1.74 -2.53 -10.36
C LYS A 133 1.67 -2.31 -8.86
N LEU A 134 2.83 -2.24 -8.20
CA LEU A 134 2.92 -2.05 -6.76
C LEU A 134 2.50 -0.63 -6.36
N ARG A 135 1.66 -0.55 -5.31
CA ARG A 135 1.08 0.71 -4.82
C ARG A 135 1.50 1.05 -3.40
N ALA A 136 1.59 0.07 -2.51
CA ALA A 136 1.99 0.29 -1.11
C ALA A 136 2.40 -1.00 -0.38
N HIS A 137 3.06 -0.84 0.77
CA HIS A 137 3.43 -1.93 1.70
C HIS A 137 2.88 -1.62 3.09
N MET A 138 2.03 -2.48 3.63
CA MET A 138 1.49 -2.33 4.98
C MET A 138 2.17 -3.32 5.93
N ASN A 139 2.97 -2.82 6.86
CA ASN A 139 3.47 -3.64 7.97
C ASN A 139 2.36 -3.81 9.00
N PHE A 140 2.24 -5.00 9.58
CA PHE A 140 1.29 -5.26 10.65
C PHE A 140 1.90 -6.09 11.78
N GLY A 141 1.45 -5.88 13.02
CA GLY A 141 1.97 -6.59 14.18
C GLY A 141 1.37 -6.12 15.50
N ALA A 142 1.98 -6.54 16.61
CA ALA A 142 1.56 -6.12 17.94
C ALA A 142 1.73 -4.59 18.13
N ILE A 143 0.81 -3.97 18.86
CA ILE A 143 0.90 -2.56 19.23
C ILE A 143 1.87 -2.44 20.42
N LEU A 144 3.10 -2.00 20.15
CA LEU A 144 4.13 -1.82 21.19
C LEU A 144 4.08 -0.44 21.86
N SER A 145 3.52 0.55 21.16
CA SER A 145 3.32 1.91 21.68
C SER A 145 2.06 2.53 21.07
N PRO A 146 1.38 3.44 21.78
CA PRO A 146 0.27 4.21 21.23
C PRO A 146 0.71 5.06 20.04
N ALA A 147 -0.22 5.32 19.11
CA ALA A 147 0.01 6.27 18.04
C ALA A 147 0.17 7.70 18.58
N SER A 148 0.99 8.51 17.91
CA SER A 148 1.11 9.94 18.19
C SER A 148 -0.21 10.68 17.96
N GLU A 149 -0.33 11.86 18.57
CA GLU A 149 -1.47 12.74 18.33
C GLU A 149 -1.60 13.09 16.83
N LYS A 150 -2.85 13.12 16.36
CA LYS A 150 -3.20 13.44 14.98
C LYS A 150 -3.88 14.80 14.94
N ALA A 151 -3.27 15.76 14.26
CA ALA A 151 -3.89 17.04 13.97
C ALA A 151 -4.93 16.91 12.83
N PHE A 152 -5.93 17.79 12.84
CA PHE A 152 -6.96 17.88 11.80
C PHE A 152 -7.06 19.33 11.30
N MET A 153 -7.31 19.48 9.99
CA MET A 153 -7.65 20.79 9.43
C MET A 153 -9.05 21.23 9.86
N SER A 154 -9.33 22.54 9.82
CA SER A 154 -10.65 23.10 10.13
C SER A 154 -11.74 22.50 9.23
N ASP A 155 -12.88 22.15 9.85
CA ASP A 155 -14.06 21.58 9.18
C ASP A 155 -14.66 22.52 8.14
N GLU A 156 -14.63 23.82 8.40
CA GLU A 156 -15.13 24.87 7.49
C GLU A 156 -14.38 24.89 6.16
N LYS A 157 -13.13 24.40 6.12
CA LYS A 157 -12.31 24.32 4.91
C LYS A 157 -12.51 23.02 4.13
N ARG A 158 -13.27 22.05 4.64
CA ARG A 158 -13.44 20.72 4.03
C ARG A 158 -14.89 20.25 3.91
N PHE A 159 -15.85 20.91 4.55
CA PHE A 159 -17.26 20.56 4.48
C PHE A 159 -18.13 21.78 4.13
N ILE A 160 -19.02 21.61 3.15
CA ILE A 160 -20.07 22.57 2.81
C ILE A 160 -21.41 21.88 3.03
N VAL A 161 -22.28 22.50 3.83
CA VAL A 161 -23.65 22.00 4.07
C VAL A 161 -24.62 22.91 3.32
N ALA A 162 -25.30 22.38 2.32
CA ALA A 162 -26.42 23.04 1.64
C ALA A 162 -27.73 22.35 2.05
N LYS A 163 -28.68 23.12 2.58
CA LYS A 163 -30.04 22.65 2.91
C LYS A 163 -31.05 23.55 2.20
N GLN A 164 -32.11 22.97 1.64
CA GLN A 164 -33.30 23.74 1.27
C GLN A 164 -34.06 24.14 2.55
N SER A 165 -34.57 25.38 2.58
CA SER A 165 -35.43 25.93 3.64
C SER A 165 -36.72 25.15 3.78
#